data_AF-T0WRL5-F1
#
_entry.id   AF-T0WRL5-F1
#
_cell.length_a   1.000
_cell.length_b   1.000
_cell.length_c   1.000
_cell.angle_alpha   90.00
_cell.angle_beta   90.00
_cell.angle_gamma   90.00
#
_symmetry.space_group_name_H-M   'P 1'
#
loop_
_entity.id
_entity.type
_entity.pdbx_description
1 polymer ?
#
loop_
_entity_poly.entity_id
_entity_poly.type
_entity_poly.pdbx_seq_one_letter_code
_entity_poly.pdbx_strand_id
1 'polypeptide(L)'
;MPIPYVKWNDYNDEVTIQFSEHIMPYLINLKSEFTQYKISELQKLNSKYSIILYRWLSMNYNQYEHYSVKGGRRAEQVESYRNPSISVKELREITDTVNEYKEIYDFEKRVLKNAIEEINEHTSFNVSYEKIKKGRSIDSIVFHIEKKRT
;
A
#
# COMPACT_ATOMS: atom_id res chain seq x y z
N MET A 1 -14.38 -22.51 8.28
CA MET A 1 -14.11 -21.67 7.09
C MET A 1 -14.32 -20.21 7.46
N PRO A 2 -13.50 -19.27 6.96
CA PRO A 2 -13.61 -17.85 7.31
C PRO A 2 -14.92 -17.21 6.80
N ILE A 3 -15.43 -17.69 5.66
CA ILE A 3 -16.70 -17.30 5.07
C ILE A 3 -17.57 -18.56 4.95
N PRO A 4 -18.42 -18.86 5.96
CA PRO A 4 -19.29 -20.04 5.92
C PRO A 4 -20.47 -19.92 4.95
N TYR A 5 -20.85 -18.72 4.53
CA TYR A 5 -22.04 -18.52 3.70
C TYR A 5 -21.88 -17.35 2.73
N VAL A 6 -22.26 -17.60 1.48
CA VAL A 6 -22.39 -16.61 0.40
C VAL A 6 -23.72 -16.86 -0.29
N LYS A 7 -24.55 -15.83 -0.42
CA LYS A 7 -25.80 -15.88 -1.19
C LYS A 7 -25.88 -14.69 -2.13
N TRP A 8 -26.09 -14.97 -3.40
CA TRP A 8 -26.51 -13.98 -4.39
C TRP A 8 -28.03 -13.90 -4.38
N ASN A 9 -28.57 -12.68 -4.35
CA ASN A 9 -29.97 -12.42 -4.64
C ASN A 9 -30.12 -11.83 -6.04
N ASP A 10 -30.61 -12.64 -6.99
CA ASP A 10 -30.77 -12.28 -8.40
C ASP A 10 -31.82 -11.18 -8.64
N TYR A 11 -32.63 -10.85 -7.63
CA TYR A 11 -33.69 -9.84 -7.73
C TYR A 11 -33.23 -8.40 -7.46
N ASN A 12 -32.11 -8.21 -6.74
CA ASN A 12 -31.68 -6.87 -6.30
C ASN A 12 -30.16 -6.63 -6.40
N ASP A 13 -29.43 -7.48 -7.13
CA ASP A 13 -27.97 -7.41 -7.27
C ASP A 13 -27.21 -7.38 -5.93
N GLU A 14 -27.80 -7.92 -4.86
CA GLU A 14 -27.16 -7.97 -3.55
C GLU A 14 -26.42 -9.30 -3.34
N VAL A 15 -25.19 -9.18 -2.84
CA VAL A 15 -24.40 -10.33 -2.37
C VAL A 15 -24.35 -10.29 -0.85
N THR A 16 -24.93 -11.29 -0.21
CA THR A 16 -24.85 -11.49 1.24
C THR A 16 -23.68 -12.41 1.56
N ILE A 17 -22.77 -11.95 2.41
CA ILE A 17 -21.62 -12.71 2.90
C ILE A 17 -21.72 -12.79 4.42
N GLN A 18 -21.70 -14.00 4.99
CA GLN A 18 -21.59 -14.20 6.43
C GLN A 18 -20.16 -14.55 6.79
N PHE A 19 -19.61 -13.81 7.74
CA PHE A 19 -18.30 -14.12 8.32
C PHE A 19 -18.45 -15.03 9.54
N SER A 20 -17.51 -15.96 9.71
CA SER A 20 -17.45 -16.81 10.90
C SER A 20 -17.16 -15.98 12.16
N GLU A 21 -17.76 -16.31 13.30
CA GLU A 21 -17.49 -15.62 14.58
C GLU A 21 -16.00 -15.65 14.96
N HIS A 22 -15.29 -16.73 14.63
CA HIS A 22 -13.84 -16.84 14.82
C HIS A 22 -13.02 -15.77 14.09
N ILE A 23 -13.55 -15.13 13.04
CA ILE A 23 -12.86 -14.04 12.34
C ILE A 23 -13.16 -12.66 12.93
N MET A 24 -14.19 -12.54 13.79
CA MET A 24 -14.60 -11.26 14.40
C MET A 24 -13.49 -10.55 15.17
N PRO A 25 -12.64 -11.22 15.98
CA PRO A 25 -11.53 -10.55 16.66
C PRO A 25 -10.56 -9.88 15.68
N TYR A 26 -10.31 -10.51 14.54
CA TYR A 26 -9.44 -9.95 13.50
C TYR A 26 -10.11 -8.79 12.76
N LEU A 27 -11.41 -8.87 12.49
CA LEU A 27 -12.20 -7.78 11.88
C LEU A 27 -12.34 -6.55 12.81
N ILE A 28 -12.46 -6.77 14.13
CA ILE A 28 -12.54 -5.70 15.13
C ILE A 28 -11.17 -5.05 15.34
N ASN A 29 -10.09 -5.84 15.44
CA ASN A 29 -8.73 -5.32 15.50
C ASN A 29 -8.36 -4.57 14.21
N LEU A 30 -8.86 -5.02 13.05
CA LEU A 30 -8.77 -4.26 11.80
C LEU A 30 -9.41 -2.88 11.92
N LYS A 31 -10.56 -2.75 12.60
CA LYS A 31 -11.25 -1.45 12.78
C LYS A 31 -10.50 -0.51 13.73
N SER A 32 -9.80 -1.02 14.75
CA SER A 32 -9.05 -0.20 15.73
C SER A 32 -7.69 0.28 15.22
N GLU A 33 -7.02 -0.51 14.38
CA GLU A 33 -5.67 -0.23 13.85
C GLU A 33 -5.71 0.30 12.39
N PHE A 34 -6.86 0.79 11.92
CA PHE A 34 -7.02 1.12 10.51
C PHE A 34 -6.23 2.38 10.14
N THR A 35 -5.25 2.21 9.25
CA THR A 35 -4.82 3.25 8.33
C THR A 35 -6.03 3.69 7.52
N GLN A 36 -6.57 4.88 7.75
CA GLN A 36 -7.62 5.48 6.91
C GLN A 36 -7.08 5.76 5.50
N TYR A 37 -6.96 4.75 4.64
CA TYR A 37 -6.90 4.97 3.19
C TYR A 37 -8.33 5.01 2.66
N LYS A 38 -8.58 5.89 1.70
CA LYS A 38 -9.91 6.05 1.12
C LYS A 38 -10.22 4.81 0.29
N ILE A 39 -11.20 4.02 0.74
CA ILE A 39 -11.69 2.83 0.00
C ILE A 39 -12.05 3.21 -1.44
N SER A 40 -12.59 4.41 -1.64
CA SER A 40 -12.92 4.96 -2.97
C SER A 40 -11.72 5.20 -3.89
N GLU A 41 -10.51 5.38 -3.35
CA GLU A 41 -9.28 5.47 -4.16
C GLU A 41 -8.73 4.08 -4.45
N LEU A 42 -8.77 3.18 -3.47
CA LEU A 42 -8.30 1.79 -3.65
C LEU A 42 -9.11 1.05 -4.70
N GLN A 43 -10.43 1.29 -4.78
CA GLN A 43 -11.31 0.72 -5.81
C GLN A 43 -10.97 1.14 -7.24
N LYS A 44 -10.20 2.22 -7.44
CA LYS A 44 -9.78 2.67 -8.76
C LYS A 44 -8.49 2.01 -9.25
N LEU A 45 -7.81 1.27 -8.37
CA LEU A 45 -6.59 0.55 -8.69
C LEU A 45 -6.92 -0.88 -9.11
N ASN A 46 -6.42 -1.29 -10.28
CA ASN A 46 -6.65 -2.61 -10.86
C ASN A 46 -5.43 -3.53 -10.69
N SER A 47 -4.21 -2.99 -10.70
CA SER A 47 -3.01 -3.82 -10.51
C SER A 47 -2.89 -4.30 -9.06
N LYS A 48 -2.62 -5.61 -8.90
CA LYS A 48 -2.23 -6.22 -7.61
C LYS A 48 -1.13 -5.39 -6.92
N TYR A 49 -0.12 -4.97 -7.68
CA TYR A 49 1.03 -4.24 -7.15
C TYR A 49 0.67 -2.82 -6.73
N SER A 50 -0.18 -2.13 -7.48
CA SER A 50 -0.69 -0.79 -7.12
C SER A 50 -1.45 -0.83 -5.82
N ILE A 51 -2.34 -1.81 -5.63
CA ILE A 51 -3.10 -1.96 -4.40
C ILE A 51 -2.18 -2.19 -3.20
N ILE A 52 -1.19 -3.08 -3.34
CA ILE A 52 -0.22 -3.40 -2.27
C ILE A 52 0.61 -2.16 -1.92
N LEU A 53 1.21 -1.49 -2.91
CA LEU A 53 2.05 -0.32 -2.69
C LEU A 53 1.24 0.87 -2.16
N TYR A 54 0.05 1.13 -2.70
CA TYR A 54 -0.81 2.20 -2.21
C TYR A 54 -1.15 2.01 -0.74
N ARG A 55 -1.47 0.80 -0.30
CA ARG A 55 -1.74 0.50 1.12
C ARG A 55 -0.51 0.80 1.99
N TRP A 56 0.67 0.36 1.57
CA TRP A 56 1.91 0.59 2.32
C TRP A 56 2.31 2.08 2.36
N LEU A 57 2.20 2.78 1.23
CA LEU A 57 2.46 4.22 1.12
C LEU A 57 1.47 5.04 1.95
N SER A 58 0.18 4.70 1.89
CA SER A 58 -0.86 5.35 2.70
C SER A 58 -0.62 5.17 4.19
N MET A 59 -0.15 3.99 4.62
CA MET A 59 0.19 3.75 6.02
C MET A 59 1.32 4.67 6.49
N ASN A 60 2.38 4.80 5.71
CA ASN A 60 3.48 5.71 6.02
C ASN A 60 3.01 7.18 6.00
N TYR A 61 2.26 7.59 4.98
CA TYR A 61 1.79 8.97 4.87
C TYR A 61 0.81 9.37 5.99
N ASN A 62 -0.05 8.46 6.43
CA ASN A 62 -0.95 8.71 7.56
C ASN A 62 -0.17 8.93 8.87
N GLN A 63 0.95 8.23 9.06
CA GLN A 63 1.85 8.52 10.18
C GLN A 63 2.47 9.91 10.02
N TYR A 64 2.91 10.28 8.81
CA TYR A 64 3.39 11.64 8.56
C TYR A 64 2.35 12.71 8.94
N GLU A 65 1.10 12.60 8.46
CA GLU A 65 0.02 13.54 8.79
C GLU A 65 -0.27 13.58 10.31
N HIS A 66 -0.28 12.43 10.99
CA HIS A 66 -0.53 12.39 12.43
C HIS A 66 0.56 13.08 13.26
N TYR A 67 1.82 12.75 13.01
CA TYR A 67 2.94 13.22 13.84
C TYR A 67 3.46 14.61 13.43
N SER A 68 3.14 15.08 12.22
CA SER A 68 3.40 16.47 11.81
C SER A 68 2.57 17.48 12.60
N VAL A 69 1.35 17.11 13.01
CA VAL A 69 0.45 17.99 13.79
C VAL A 69 0.59 17.77 15.30
N LYS A 70 0.65 16.51 15.74
CA LYS A 70 0.60 16.15 17.17
C LYS A 70 1.94 16.35 17.89
N GLY A 71 3.05 16.43 17.16
CA GLY A 71 4.40 16.48 17.73
C GLY A 71 4.83 15.16 18.39
N GLY A 72 5.90 15.20 19.18
CA GLY A 72 6.42 14.03 19.92
C GLY A 72 7.45 13.17 19.19
N ARG A 73 7.89 13.57 17.99
CA ARG A 73 8.98 12.94 17.24
C ARG A 73 9.96 13.98 16.71
N ARG A 74 11.20 13.55 16.46
CA ARG A 74 12.21 14.37 15.78
C ARG A 74 11.76 14.66 14.35
N ALA A 75 12.07 15.85 13.84
CA ALA A 75 11.67 16.27 12.48
C ALA A 75 12.13 15.26 11.40
N GLU A 76 13.37 14.77 11.50
CA GLU A 76 13.91 13.74 10.59
C GLU A 76 13.07 12.45 10.58
N GLN A 77 12.59 12.04 11.76
CA GLN A 77 11.76 10.85 11.88
C GLN A 77 10.38 11.08 11.25
N VAL A 78 9.81 12.27 11.41
CA VAL A 78 8.53 12.62 10.77
C VAL A 78 8.70 12.61 9.25
N GLU A 79 9.75 13.25 8.71
CA GLU A 79 10.05 13.25 7.28
C GLU A 79 10.32 11.86 6.71
N SER A 80 10.87 10.92 7.50
CA SER A 80 11.02 9.52 7.06
C SER A 80 9.69 8.83 6.76
N TYR A 81 8.57 9.26 7.36
CA TYR A 81 7.23 8.74 7.04
C TYR A 81 6.68 9.32 5.73
N ARG A 82 7.09 10.54 5.36
CA ARG A 82 6.80 11.11 4.04
C ARG A 82 7.68 10.51 2.95
N ASN A 83 8.90 10.12 3.32
CA ASN A 83 9.90 9.56 2.43
C ASN A 83 10.33 8.14 2.85
N PRO A 84 9.41 7.16 2.86
CA PRO A 84 9.70 5.86 3.44
C PRO A 84 10.65 5.05 2.54
N SER A 85 11.59 4.35 3.19
CA SER A 85 12.55 3.45 2.54
C SER A 85 12.17 2.00 2.77
N ILE A 86 12.32 1.16 1.75
CA ILE A 86 12.11 -0.29 1.82
C ILE A 86 13.19 -1.01 1.03
N SER A 87 13.72 -2.10 1.60
CA SER A 87 14.72 -2.92 0.90
C SER A 87 14.10 -3.61 -0.31
N VAL A 88 14.88 -3.87 -1.38
CA VAL A 88 14.39 -4.64 -2.54
C VAL A 88 13.90 -6.03 -2.13
N LYS A 89 14.52 -6.62 -1.11
CA LYS A 89 14.11 -7.91 -0.54
C LYS A 89 12.69 -7.82 0.03
N GLU A 90 12.46 -6.90 0.97
CA GLU A 90 11.17 -6.72 1.63
C GLU A 90 10.07 -6.29 0.63
N LEU A 91 10.43 -5.43 -0.33
CA LEU A 91 9.52 -5.02 -1.39
C LEU A 91 9.05 -6.20 -2.24
N ARG A 92 9.93 -7.16 -2.55
CA ARG A 92 9.58 -8.40 -3.25
C ARG A 92 8.73 -9.34 -2.40
N GLU A 93 8.93 -9.35 -1.08
CA GLU A 93 8.12 -10.13 -0.16
C GLU A 93 6.69 -9.60 -0.11
N ILE A 94 6.50 -8.28 0.08
CA ILE A 94 5.14 -7.70 0.16
C ILE A 94 4.38 -7.75 -1.16
N THR A 95 5.09 -7.71 -2.30
CA THR A 95 4.48 -7.83 -3.63
C THR A 95 4.35 -9.27 -4.11
N ASP A 96 4.86 -10.24 -3.34
CA ASP A 96 4.85 -11.66 -3.68
C ASP A 96 5.53 -11.94 -5.04
N THR A 97 6.70 -11.31 -5.23
CA THR A 97 7.53 -11.44 -6.44
C THR A 97 8.96 -11.88 -6.11
N VAL A 98 9.13 -12.64 -5.02
CA VAL A 98 10.45 -13.16 -4.60
C VAL A 98 11.05 -14.06 -5.69
N ASN A 99 10.20 -14.87 -6.34
CA ASN A 99 10.60 -15.81 -7.39
C ASN A 99 10.28 -15.30 -8.81
N GLU A 100 9.70 -14.11 -8.93
CA GLU A 100 9.31 -13.48 -10.21
C GLU A 100 10.25 -12.32 -10.55
N TYR A 101 10.32 -11.97 -11.84
CA TYR A 101 11.10 -10.82 -12.33
C TYR A 101 12.52 -10.80 -11.74
N LYS A 102 13.29 -11.87 -11.98
CA LYS A 102 14.61 -12.08 -11.38
C LYS A 102 15.54 -10.90 -11.65
N GLU A 103 15.49 -10.37 -12.87
CA GLU A 103 16.20 -9.16 -13.23
C GLU A 103 15.55 -7.93 -12.60
N ILE A 104 16.36 -7.10 -11.95
CA ILE A 104 15.87 -5.88 -11.29
C ILE A 104 15.19 -4.93 -12.26
N TYR A 105 15.61 -4.93 -13.53
CA TYR A 105 14.99 -4.16 -14.59
C TYR A 105 13.54 -4.58 -14.84
N ASP A 106 13.27 -5.88 -14.93
CA ASP A 106 11.91 -6.39 -15.13
C ASP A 106 11.03 -6.11 -13.92
N PHE A 107 11.58 -6.29 -12.73
CA PHE A 107 10.88 -5.98 -11.48
C PHE A 107 10.52 -4.49 -11.42
N GLU A 108 11.48 -3.61 -11.67
CA GLU A 108 11.25 -2.17 -11.67
C GLU A 108 10.19 -1.79 -12.70
N LYS A 109 10.26 -2.33 -13.92
CA LYS A 109 9.32 -1.99 -15.00
C LYS A 109 7.91 -2.50 -14.71
N ARG A 110 7.76 -3.76 -14.28
CA ARG A 110 6.45 -4.43 -14.19
C ARG A 110 5.75 -4.24 -12.85
N VAL A 111 6.53 -4.06 -11.79
CA VAL A 111 6.01 -3.92 -10.42
C VAL A 111 6.01 -2.46 -10.01
N LEU A 112 7.19 -1.84 -9.93
CA LEU A 112 7.31 -0.49 -9.38
C LEU A 112 6.72 0.58 -10.30
N LYS A 113 7.23 0.69 -11.52
CA LYS A 113 6.88 1.78 -12.44
C LYS A 113 5.39 1.76 -12.77
N ASN A 114 4.87 0.61 -13.22
CA ASN A 114 3.45 0.45 -13.51
C ASN A 114 2.56 0.80 -12.30
N ALA A 115 2.95 0.35 -11.10
CA ALA A 115 2.15 0.60 -9.92
C ALA A 115 2.13 2.08 -9.51
N ILE A 116 3.29 2.74 -9.59
CA ILE A 116 3.41 4.16 -9.26
C ILE A 116 2.68 5.03 -10.30
N GLU A 117 2.73 4.67 -11.59
CA GLU A 117 1.95 5.34 -12.63
C GLU A 117 0.44 5.28 -12.33
N GLU A 118 -0.08 4.08 -12.03
CA GLU A 118 -1.51 3.90 -11.73
C GLU A 118 -1.93 4.63 -10.44
N ILE A 119 -1.10 4.58 -9.39
CA ILE A 119 -1.32 5.34 -8.15
C ILE A 119 -1.39 6.84 -8.44
N ASN A 120 -0.43 7.35 -9.23
CA ASN A 120 -0.36 8.76 -9.61
C ASN A 120 -1.50 9.18 -10.52
N GLU A 121 -2.13 8.27 -11.26
CA GLU A 121 -3.26 8.60 -12.11
C GLU A 121 -4.58 8.63 -11.31
N HIS A 122 -4.80 7.63 -10.46
CA HIS A 122 -6.13 7.36 -9.92
C HIS A 122 -6.35 7.71 -8.45
N THR A 123 -5.29 8.05 -7.71
CA THR A 123 -5.38 8.37 -6.27
C THR A 123 -5.09 9.83 -5.97
N SER A 124 -5.24 10.23 -4.71
CA SER A 124 -4.88 11.57 -4.24
C SER A 124 -3.38 11.78 -4.03
N PHE A 125 -2.55 10.75 -4.26
CA PHE A 125 -1.11 10.86 -4.13
C PHE A 125 -0.40 11.13 -5.46
N ASN A 126 0.69 11.89 -5.37
CA ASN A 126 1.79 11.91 -6.31
C ASN A 126 2.98 11.24 -5.62
N VAL A 127 3.53 10.20 -6.24
CA VAL A 127 4.59 9.37 -5.70
C VAL A 127 5.71 9.31 -6.72
N SER A 128 6.92 9.58 -6.28
CA SER A 128 8.15 9.29 -7.01
C SER A 128 9.01 8.35 -6.18
N TYR A 129 10.07 7.80 -6.77
CA TYR A 129 11.01 6.96 -6.04
C TYR A 129 12.43 7.11 -6.57
N GLU A 130 13.39 6.86 -5.70
CA GLU A 130 14.80 6.75 -6.02
C GLU A 130 15.38 5.39 -5.58
N LYS A 131 16.49 5.01 -6.19
CA LYS A 131 17.14 3.71 -5.99
C LYS A 131 18.44 3.90 -5.22
N ILE A 132 18.52 3.34 -4.02
CA ILE A 132 19.74 3.34 -3.22
C ILE A 132 20.59 2.13 -3.61
N LYS A 133 21.80 2.40 -4.08
CA LYS A 133 22.75 1.36 -4.50
C LYS A 133 23.68 0.98 -3.36
N LYS A 134 24.05 -0.31 -3.32
CA LYS A 134 25.14 -0.83 -2.50
C LYS A 134 26.08 -1.61 -3.40
N GLY A 135 27.19 -0.98 -3.78
CA GLY A 135 28.06 -1.47 -4.84
C GLY A 135 27.34 -1.47 -6.20
N ARG A 136 27.26 -2.63 -6.86
CA ARG A 136 26.63 -2.77 -8.18
C ARG A 136 25.11 -3.03 -8.11
N SER A 137 24.62 -3.46 -6.96
CA SER A 137 23.22 -3.86 -6.78
C SER A 137 22.38 -2.72 -6.20
N ILE A 138 21.09 -2.71 -6.54
CA ILE A 138 20.11 -1.86 -5.88
C ILE A 138 19.74 -2.54 -4.56
N ASP A 139 19.93 -1.83 -3.46
CA ASP A 139 19.73 -2.32 -2.10
C ASP A 139 18.32 -1.99 -1.61
N SER A 140 17.92 -0.72 -1.77
CA SER A 140 16.67 -0.19 -1.24
C SER A 140 16.03 0.83 -2.20
N ILE A 141 14.73 1.03 -2.04
CA ILE A 141 13.93 2.04 -2.75
C ILE A 141 13.45 3.05 -1.72
N VAL A 142 13.68 4.34 -1.98
CA VAL A 142 13.09 5.43 -1.20
C VAL A 142 11.97 6.03 -2.00
N PHE A 143 10.76 6.07 -1.44
CA PHE A 143 9.62 6.73 -2.05
C PHE A 143 9.52 8.17 -1.55
N HIS A 144 8.95 9.06 -2.36
CA HIS A 144 8.60 10.42 -1.98
C HIS A 144 7.12 10.62 -2.23
N ILE A 145 6.35 10.88 -1.17
CA ILE A 145 4.90 10.96 -1.24
C ILE A 145 4.46 12.42 -1.06
N GLU A 146 3.66 12.91 -2.01
CA GLU A 146 2.98 14.18 -1.94
C GLU A 146 1.48 14.00 -2.15
N LYS A 147 0.67 14.83 -1.47
CA LYS A 147 -0.77 14.86 -1.67
C LYS A 147 -1.10 15.89 -2.74
N LYS A 148 -1.86 15.49 -3.75
CA LYS A 148 -2.36 16.41 -4.78
C LYS A 148 -3.18 17.50 -4.12
N ARG A 149 -2.90 18.76 -4.46
CA ARG A 149 -3.78 19.87 -4.10
C ARG A 149 -5.07 19.69 -4.88
N THR A 150 -6.16 19.46 -4.16
CA THR A 150 -7.52 19.43 -4.73
C THR A 150 -7.97 20.86 -4.99
#